data_AF-A0A0F9QE84-F1
#
_entry.id   AF-A0A0F9QE84-F1
#
_cell.length_a   1.000
_cell.length_b   1.000
_cell.length_c   1.000
_cell.angle_alpha   90.00
_cell.angle_beta   90.00
_cell.angle_gamma   90.00
#
_symmetry.space_group_name_H-M   'P 1'
#
loop_
_entity.id
_entity.type
_entity.pdbx_description
1 polymer ?
#
loop_
_entity_poly.entity_id
_entity_poly.type
_entity_poly.pdbx_seq_one_letter_code
_entity_poly.pdbx_strand_id
1 'polypeptide(L)'
;MEENIEILEMSITSDYIPHWSVAAALREFLQNALDADTQGLTMEISEDPERENWIQLINWGASLPIRTLLLGVSTKADKEEEIGQFGEGYKLACLVLTREDIPVEISSPEGTIIPFIGFSNQFQTDLLMFKWDKGTTFPAGIKISFPKRKVSESWLKSLILLDRPHDPRLLRNKPGRVYSGGLYLSLDLGQEKLEDCYHWGYNIFPADLKLDRDRGMVDPRSLRDATVKILEQDATSEEIYDAIMTPYPEFSQIPSYFFSGQTLTAVRNEFKKKYGEFAHAVEFSVSEEMLGLVENAGFIPIRMKTKTGYAILNGGQKDKDELRQVVANRGIHRKEYKPTEEEAKRIDRVIKILADCTDARYIYLISRIKDMKISTVLFTDPNILGSYSPDMNEIALSAKVLESVGKLMLVLIHEMCHAEYPGHGLDFHQGNDNAIIGLFNYLIEKE
;
A
#
# COMPACT_ATOMS: atom_id res chain seq x y z
N MET A 1 1.94 -18.33 62.82
CA MET A 1 1.36 -18.23 61.47
C MET A 1 2.17 -17.30 60.54
N GLU A 2 3.34 -16.79 60.96
CA GLU A 2 4.22 -15.93 60.12
C GLU A 2 5.38 -16.70 59.44
N GLU A 3 5.60 -17.98 59.75
CA GLU A 3 6.77 -18.76 59.27
C GLU A 3 6.75 -19.15 57.78
N ASN A 4 5.68 -18.82 57.03
CA ASN A 4 5.52 -19.23 55.63
C ASN A 4 5.70 -18.09 54.61
N ILE A 5 6.06 -16.89 55.06
CA ILE A 5 6.21 -15.72 54.20
C ILE A 5 7.68 -15.28 54.18
N GLU A 6 8.25 -15.17 52.98
CA GLU A 6 9.59 -14.63 52.76
C GLU A 6 9.55 -13.38 51.88
N ILE A 7 10.46 -12.45 52.12
CA ILE A 7 10.66 -11.28 51.26
C ILE A 7 11.90 -11.53 50.42
N LEU A 8 11.75 -11.41 49.10
CA LEU A 8 12.81 -11.58 48.12
C LEU A 8 13.11 -10.22 47.48
N GLU A 9 14.31 -9.70 47.70
CA GLU A 9 14.77 -8.46 47.07
C GLU A 9 15.30 -8.73 45.67
N MET A 10 14.83 -7.95 44.68
CA MET A 10 15.38 -7.99 43.32
C MET A 10 16.34 -6.83 43.12
N SER A 11 17.43 -7.07 42.38
CA SER A 11 18.32 -6.00 41.91
C SER A 11 17.72 -5.20 40.73
N ILE A 12 16.46 -4.75 40.85
CA ILE A 12 15.71 -3.97 39.84
C ILE A 12 15.11 -2.74 40.54
N THR A 13 15.48 -1.54 40.11
CA THR A 13 14.97 -0.30 40.70
C THR A 13 13.52 -0.03 40.32
N SER A 14 12.81 0.72 41.17
CA SER A 14 11.40 1.08 40.95
C SER A 14 11.15 1.91 39.69
N ASP A 15 12.17 2.61 39.19
CA ASP A 15 12.14 3.48 38.01
C ASP A 15 12.65 2.82 36.72
N TYR A 16 13.05 1.54 36.76
CA TYR A 16 13.49 0.83 35.56
C TYR A 16 12.35 0.75 34.52
N ILE A 17 12.71 0.69 33.22
CA ILE A 17 11.79 0.66 32.06
C ILE A 17 10.60 1.64 32.17
N PRO A 18 10.86 2.95 32.29
CA PRO A 18 9.80 3.95 32.51
C PRO A 18 8.83 4.07 31.33
N HIS A 19 9.22 3.64 30.13
CA HIS A 19 8.40 3.67 28.92
C HIS A 19 7.38 2.53 28.82
N TRP A 20 7.48 1.48 29.65
CA TRP A 20 6.50 0.39 29.64
C TRP A 20 5.16 0.83 30.23
N SER A 21 4.10 0.65 29.44
CA SER A 21 2.71 0.86 29.87
C SER A 21 2.12 -0.36 30.56
N VAL A 22 1.00 -0.17 31.27
CA VAL A 22 0.19 -1.28 31.82
C VAL A 22 -0.17 -2.30 30.74
N ALA A 23 -0.50 -1.85 29.53
CA ALA A 23 -0.79 -2.75 28.41
C ALA A 23 0.41 -3.61 28.02
N ALA A 24 1.64 -3.08 28.06
CA ALA A 24 2.86 -3.86 27.82
C ALA A 24 3.05 -4.93 28.90
N ALA A 25 2.85 -4.59 30.17
CA ALA A 25 2.92 -5.55 31.27
C ALA A 25 1.88 -6.68 31.16
N LEU A 26 0.62 -6.34 30.85
CA LEU A 26 -0.42 -7.35 30.66
C LEU A 26 -0.15 -8.27 29.47
N ARG A 27 0.42 -7.73 28.38
CA ARG A 27 0.83 -8.55 27.22
C ARG A 27 1.88 -9.59 27.58
N GLU A 28 2.83 -9.29 28.45
CA GLU A 28 3.82 -10.28 28.89
C GLU A 28 3.20 -11.47 29.63
N PHE A 29 2.19 -11.24 30.48
CA PHE A 29 1.46 -12.32 31.12
C PHE A 29 0.65 -13.14 30.11
N LEU A 30 -0.07 -12.46 29.21
CA LEU A 30 -0.88 -13.10 28.17
C LEU A 30 -0.02 -13.92 27.21
N GLN A 31 1.16 -13.43 26.86
CA GLN A 31 2.08 -14.15 25.99
C GLN A 31 2.60 -15.42 26.65
N ASN A 32 3.03 -15.35 27.91
CA ASN A 32 3.46 -16.55 28.63
C ASN A 32 2.32 -17.57 28.74
N ALA A 33 1.09 -17.09 28.88
CA ALA A 33 -0.08 -17.94 28.93
C ALA A 33 -0.43 -18.57 27.57
N LEU A 34 -0.33 -17.82 26.48
CA LEU A 34 -0.49 -18.35 25.12
C LEU A 34 0.60 -19.38 24.78
N ASP A 35 1.87 -19.08 25.06
CA ASP A 35 2.98 -20.01 24.81
C ASP A 35 2.78 -21.35 25.55
N ALA A 36 2.22 -21.29 26.77
CA ALA A 36 1.89 -22.48 27.56
C ALA A 36 0.68 -23.24 26.97
N ASP A 37 -0.35 -22.52 26.51
CA ASP A 37 -1.52 -23.11 25.85
C ASP A 37 -1.13 -23.89 24.58
N THR A 38 -0.20 -23.36 23.78
CA THR A 38 0.36 -24.06 22.60
C THR A 38 1.05 -25.37 22.98
N GLN A 39 1.55 -25.49 24.21
CA GLN A 39 2.20 -26.69 24.74
C GLN A 39 1.18 -27.66 25.41
N GLY A 40 -0.12 -27.37 25.29
CA GLY A 40 -1.20 -28.16 25.88
C GLY A 40 -1.55 -27.79 27.32
N LEU A 41 -1.01 -26.68 27.85
CA LEU A 41 -1.31 -26.18 29.19
C LEU A 41 -2.40 -25.12 29.12
N THR A 42 -3.64 -25.60 29.05
CA THR A 42 -4.83 -24.81 28.71
C THR A 42 -4.89 -23.45 29.42
N MET A 43 -5.04 -22.39 28.63
CA MET A 43 -5.25 -21.03 29.12
C MET A 43 -6.74 -20.73 29.35
N GLU A 44 -7.04 -20.03 30.44
CA GLU A 44 -8.37 -19.51 30.75
C GLU A 44 -8.29 -18.05 31.25
N ILE A 45 -9.24 -17.21 30.84
CA ILE A 45 -9.45 -15.88 31.41
C ILE A 45 -10.90 -15.80 31.88
N SER A 46 -11.10 -15.59 33.18
CA SER A 46 -12.41 -15.55 33.82
C SER A 46 -12.42 -14.60 35.03
N GLU A 47 -13.61 -14.27 35.53
CA GLU A 47 -13.74 -13.67 36.87
C GLU A 47 -13.37 -14.72 37.93
N ASP A 48 -12.71 -14.33 39.01
CA ASP A 48 -12.34 -15.25 40.09
C ASP A 48 -13.62 -15.68 40.84
N PRO A 49 -13.98 -16.99 40.82
CA PRO A 49 -15.21 -17.48 41.42
C PRO A 49 -15.17 -17.47 42.96
N GLU A 50 -13.98 -17.41 43.56
CA GLU A 50 -13.77 -17.44 45.00
C GLU A 50 -13.54 -16.04 45.57
N ARG A 51 -13.13 -15.08 44.73
CA ARG A 51 -12.83 -13.70 45.11
C ARG A 51 -13.60 -12.69 44.26
N GLU A 52 -14.69 -12.18 44.81
CA GLU A 52 -15.51 -11.17 44.15
C GLU A 52 -14.68 -9.95 43.70
N ASN A 53 -14.96 -9.42 42.50
CA ASN A 53 -14.27 -8.27 41.89
C ASN A 53 -12.80 -8.52 41.53
N TRP A 54 -12.41 -9.76 41.26
CA TRP A 54 -11.10 -10.10 40.71
C TRP A 54 -11.23 -10.83 39.36
N ILE A 55 -10.23 -10.63 38.51
CA ILE A 55 -10.05 -11.33 37.24
C ILE A 55 -8.85 -12.25 37.38
N GLN A 56 -8.94 -13.44 36.82
CA GLN A 56 -7.86 -14.44 36.80
C GLN A 56 -7.49 -14.83 35.37
N LEU A 57 -6.18 -14.98 35.14
CA LEU A 57 -5.57 -15.63 33.98
C LEU A 57 -4.93 -16.92 34.48
N ILE A 58 -5.39 -18.07 33.99
CA ILE A 58 -4.97 -19.40 34.44
C ILE A 58 -4.29 -20.14 33.29
N ASN A 59 -3.20 -20.86 33.59
CA ASN A 59 -2.70 -21.95 32.77
C ASN A 59 -2.71 -23.25 33.58
N TRP A 60 -3.57 -24.19 33.20
CA TRP A 60 -3.70 -25.47 33.87
C TRP A 60 -2.48 -26.37 33.61
N GLY A 61 -1.97 -27.00 34.68
CA GLY A 61 -0.79 -27.87 34.63
C GLY A 61 0.57 -27.15 34.54
N ALA A 62 0.58 -25.83 34.39
CA ALA A 62 1.81 -25.03 34.40
C ALA A 62 2.42 -24.90 35.81
N SER A 63 3.72 -24.64 35.89
CA SER A 63 4.40 -24.35 37.16
C SER A 63 5.34 -23.17 37.00
N LEU A 64 5.43 -22.35 38.05
CA LEU A 64 6.35 -21.22 38.15
C LEU A 64 7.26 -21.43 39.36
N PRO A 65 8.42 -22.09 39.17
CA PRO A 65 9.34 -22.33 40.28
C PRO A 65 9.93 -21.04 40.82
N ILE A 66 10.16 -20.94 42.13
CA ILE A 66 10.64 -19.67 42.73
C ILE A 66 11.97 -19.18 42.14
N ARG A 67 12.82 -20.11 41.68
CA ARG A 67 14.11 -19.80 41.03
C ARG A 67 13.95 -18.96 39.76
N THR A 68 12.76 -18.94 39.13
CA THR A 68 12.51 -18.12 37.93
C THR A 68 12.63 -16.64 38.25
N LEU A 69 12.52 -16.20 39.52
CA LEU A 69 12.79 -14.83 39.94
C LEU A 69 14.26 -14.42 39.70
N LEU A 70 15.22 -15.34 39.69
CA LEU A 70 16.62 -15.01 39.38
C LEU A 70 16.77 -14.53 37.93
N LEU A 71 17.48 -13.41 37.72
CA LEU A 71 17.80 -12.92 36.37
C LEU A 71 18.67 -13.94 35.62
N GLY A 72 18.49 -14.06 34.30
CA GLY A 72 19.15 -15.07 33.48
C GLY A 72 18.63 -16.52 33.64
N VAL A 73 17.68 -16.79 34.54
CA VAL A 73 17.00 -18.09 34.62
C VAL A 73 15.76 -18.06 33.72
N SER A 74 15.87 -18.70 32.56
CA SER A 74 14.77 -18.92 31.63
C SER A 74 14.56 -20.42 31.39
N THR A 75 13.32 -20.87 31.34
CA THR A 75 12.96 -22.22 30.90
C THR A 75 12.90 -22.35 29.37
N LYS A 76 13.12 -21.25 28.64
CA LYS A 76 12.81 -21.07 27.22
C LYS A 76 14.05 -20.93 26.31
N ALA A 77 15.27 -21.13 26.85
CA ALA A 77 16.52 -20.73 26.20
C ALA A 77 16.87 -21.42 24.85
N ASP A 78 16.20 -22.53 24.50
CA ASP A 78 16.55 -23.37 23.34
C ASP A 78 15.40 -23.58 22.32
N LYS A 79 14.31 -22.81 22.37
CA LYS A 79 13.14 -23.02 21.50
C LYS A 79 12.85 -21.81 20.60
N GLU A 80 13.12 -21.94 19.30
CA GLU A 80 12.86 -20.91 18.28
C GLU A 80 11.38 -20.54 18.12
N GLU A 81 10.46 -21.40 18.57
CA GLU A 81 9.01 -21.22 18.45
C GLU A 81 8.40 -20.36 19.58
N GLU A 82 9.13 -20.12 20.67
CA GLU A 82 8.61 -19.36 21.81
C GLU A 82 8.91 -17.86 21.65
N ILE A 83 7.86 -17.03 21.72
CA ILE A 83 7.95 -15.58 21.45
C ILE A 83 8.73 -14.86 22.58
N GLY A 84 8.89 -15.48 23.76
CA GLY A 84 9.57 -14.92 24.93
C GLY A 84 10.89 -15.63 25.24
N GLN A 85 12.03 -14.98 25.02
CA GLN A 85 13.33 -15.65 25.07
C GLN A 85 14.06 -15.56 26.43
N PHE A 86 13.80 -14.55 27.27
CA PHE A 86 14.68 -14.22 28.41
C PHE A 86 14.16 -14.59 29.80
N GLY A 87 12.90 -15.03 29.96
CA GLY A 87 12.33 -15.35 31.28
C GLY A 87 12.23 -14.16 32.26
N GLU A 88 12.54 -12.94 31.80
CA GLU A 88 12.59 -11.71 32.60
C GLU A 88 11.31 -10.87 32.48
N GLY A 89 10.57 -11.03 31.38
CA GLY A 89 9.43 -10.18 31.01
C GLY A 89 8.34 -10.09 32.08
N TYR A 90 7.99 -11.20 32.73
CA TYR A 90 6.94 -11.19 33.76
C TYR A 90 7.36 -10.45 35.05
N LYS A 91 8.66 -10.39 35.35
CA LYS A 91 9.19 -9.63 36.51
C LYS A 91 9.10 -8.13 36.24
N LEU A 92 9.44 -7.74 35.02
CA LEU A 92 9.30 -6.39 34.52
C LEU A 92 7.82 -5.98 34.44
N ALA A 93 6.94 -6.89 34.04
CA ALA A 93 5.49 -6.68 34.12
C ALA A 93 5.03 -6.45 35.56
N CYS A 94 5.53 -7.25 36.52
CA CYS A 94 5.26 -7.04 37.95
C CYS A 94 5.69 -5.65 38.42
N LEU A 95 6.89 -5.18 38.03
CA LEU A 95 7.38 -3.84 38.35
C LEU A 95 6.40 -2.77 37.85
N VAL A 96 6.04 -2.83 36.57
CA VAL A 96 5.17 -1.84 35.93
C VAL A 96 3.80 -1.81 36.59
N LEU A 97 3.17 -2.96 36.82
CA LEU A 97 1.87 -3.01 37.49
C LEU A 97 1.95 -2.47 38.93
N THR A 98 3.00 -2.82 39.67
CA THR A 98 3.20 -2.33 41.04
C THR A 98 3.37 -0.80 41.06
N ARG A 99 4.16 -0.25 40.14
CA ARG A 99 4.38 1.19 40.00
C ARG A 99 3.09 1.95 39.68
N GLU A 100 2.19 1.34 38.91
CA GLU A 100 0.89 1.89 38.53
C GLU A 100 -0.23 1.63 39.56
N ASP A 101 0.11 1.15 40.77
CA ASP A 101 -0.84 0.80 41.82
C ASP A 101 -1.89 -0.22 41.31
N ILE A 102 -1.43 -1.23 40.58
CA ILE A 102 -2.24 -2.36 40.13
C ILE A 102 -1.73 -3.60 40.87
N PRO A 103 -2.42 -4.01 41.96
CA PRO A 103 -2.11 -5.26 42.64
C PRO A 103 -2.17 -6.44 41.67
N VAL A 104 -1.16 -7.30 41.73
CA VAL A 104 -1.10 -8.57 41.01
C VAL A 104 -0.68 -9.66 41.98
N GLU A 105 -1.30 -10.83 41.90
CA GLU A 105 -0.93 -12.00 42.67
C GLU A 105 -0.67 -13.15 41.69
N ILE A 106 0.45 -13.86 41.83
CA ILE A 106 0.80 -14.99 40.97
C ILE A 106 0.91 -16.23 41.85
N SER A 107 -0.09 -17.10 41.81
CA SER A 107 -0.14 -18.36 42.55
C SER A 107 0.30 -19.52 41.67
N SER A 108 1.15 -20.38 42.21
CA SER A 108 1.63 -21.62 41.58
C SER A 108 1.59 -22.79 42.58
N PRO A 109 1.96 -24.01 42.19
CA PRO A 109 2.07 -25.12 43.12
C PRO A 109 3.15 -24.92 44.20
N GLU A 110 4.14 -24.04 43.96
CA GLU A 110 5.25 -23.74 44.88
C GLU A 110 4.96 -22.57 45.84
N GLY A 111 3.84 -21.87 45.66
CA GLY A 111 3.45 -20.73 46.49
C GLY A 111 2.90 -19.57 45.68
N THR A 112 2.54 -18.49 46.38
CA THR A 112 2.04 -17.26 45.78
C THR A 112 3.09 -16.17 45.93
N ILE A 113 3.43 -15.52 44.82
CA ILE A 113 4.29 -14.35 44.82
C ILE A 113 3.46 -13.08 44.61
N ILE A 114 3.74 -12.08 45.43
CA ILE A 114 3.08 -10.77 45.40
C ILE A 114 4.16 -9.70 45.27
N PRO A 115 4.30 -9.04 44.11
CA PRO A 115 5.24 -7.96 43.94
C PRO A 115 4.82 -6.72 44.73
N PHE A 116 5.82 -6.00 45.23
CA PHE A 116 5.67 -4.69 45.83
C PHE A 116 6.96 -3.87 45.61
N ILE A 117 6.88 -2.55 45.73
CA ILE A 117 8.06 -1.69 45.75
C ILE A 117 8.43 -1.45 47.22
N GLY A 118 9.68 -1.76 47.57
CA GLY A 118 10.19 -1.59 48.92
C GLY A 118 11.58 -0.97 48.92
N PHE A 119 11.91 -0.23 49.98
CA PHE A 119 13.23 0.36 50.15
C PHE A 119 14.25 -0.71 50.57
N SER A 120 15.31 -0.90 49.80
CA SER A 120 16.41 -1.78 50.16
C SER A 120 17.47 -1.04 50.97
N ASN A 121 17.71 -1.49 52.20
CA ASN A 121 18.80 -0.96 53.02
C ASN A 121 20.18 -1.31 52.45
N GLN A 122 20.31 -2.39 51.68
CA GLN A 122 21.58 -2.78 51.08
C GLN A 122 21.96 -1.85 49.92
N PHE A 123 20.99 -1.55 49.06
CA PHE A 123 21.21 -0.74 47.85
C PHE A 123 20.85 0.74 48.03
N GLN A 124 20.28 1.12 49.18
CA GLN A 124 19.87 2.50 49.52
C GLN A 124 18.91 3.12 48.49
N THR A 125 18.00 2.32 47.94
CA THR A 125 17.02 2.75 46.94
C THR A 125 15.79 1.85 46.94
N ASP A 126 14.71 2.32 46.32
CA ASP A 126 13.48 1.54 46.12
C ASP A 126 13.66 0.50 45.02
N LEU A 127 13.37 -0.76 45.36
CA LEU A 127 13.50 -1.91 44.47
C LEU A 127 12.15 -2.61 44.29
N LEU A 128 12.02 -3.33 43.18
CA LEU A 128 11.04 -4.40 43.09
C LEU A 128 11.38 -5.48 44.12
N MET A 129 10.40 -5.87 44.92
CA MET A 129 10.51 -6.96 45.88
C MET A 129 9.33 -7.90 45.70
N PHE A 130 9.48 -9.15 46.11
CA PHE A 130 8.40 -10.13 46.10
C PHE A 130 8.17 -10.66 47.50
N LYS A 131 6.92 -10.62 47.95
CA LYS A 131 6.47 -11.43 49.07
C LYS A 131 6.16 -12.83 48.53
N TRP A 132 6.85 -13.84 49.00
CA TRP A 132 6.60 -15.25 48.68
C TRP A 132 5.86 -15.92 49.84
N ASP A 133 4.58 -16.17 49.65
CA ASP A 133 3.74 -16.92 50.58
C ASP A 133 3.71 -18.41 50.17
N LYS A 134 4.40 -19.24 50.94
CA LYS A 134 4.47 -20.69 50.74
C LYS A 134 3.19 -21.42 51.19
N GLY A 135 2.36 -20.77 52.01
CA GLY A 135 1.12 -21.34 52.51
C GLY A 135 -0.04 -21.23 51.51
N THR A 136 -0.01 -20.21 50.66
CA THR A 136 -1.03 -19.97 49.63
C THR A 136 -0.53 -20.51 48.28
N THR A 137 -1.14 -21.59 47.78
CA THR A 137 -0.73 -22.24 46.53
C THR A 137 -1.90 -22.36 45.56
N PHE A 138 -1.59 -22.56 44.29
CA PHE A 138 -2.55 -23.01 43.28
C PHE A 138 -2.03 -24.31 42.66
N PRO A 139 -2.36 -25.49 43.24
CA PRO A 139 -1.77 -26.77 42.82
C PRO A 139 -2.08 -27.17 41.38
N ALA A 140 -3.13 -26.62 40.80
CA ALA A 140 -3.63 -27.02 39.50
C ALA A 140 -2.92 -26.34 38.32
N GLY A 141 -2.03 -25.37 38.55
CA GLY A 141 -1.37 -24.64 37.48
C GLY A 141 -0.71 -23.34 37.93
N ILE A 142 -0.69 -22.34 37.04
CA ILE A 142 -0.38 -20.95 37.39
C ILE A 142 -1.69 -20.16 37.34
N LYS A 143 -1.97 -19.35 38.37
CA LYS A 143 -3.06 -18.39 38.41
C LYS A 143 -2.50 -16.99 38.64
N ILE A 144 -2.80 -16.07 37.73
CA ILE A 144 -2.44 -14.65 37.84
C ILE A 144 -3.73 -13.85 38.08
N SER A 145 -3.81 -13.14 39.18
CA SER A 145 -5.02 -12.46 39.63
C SER A 145 -4.84 -10.94 39.71
N PHE A 146 -5.86 -10.20 39.25
CA PHE A 146 -5.91 -8.74 39.25
C PHE A 146 -7.26 -8.22 39.77
N PRO A 147 -7.32 -7.04 40.42
CA PRO A 147 -8.59 -6.40 40.74
C PRO A 147 -9.35 -5.98 39.47
N LYS A 148 -10.62 -6.38 39.34
CA LYS A 148 -11.49 -6.09 38.19
C LYS A 148 -11.64 -4.60 37.88
N ARG A 149 -11.57 -3.76 38.93
CA ARG A 149 -11.63 -2.29 38.80
C ARG A 149 -10.40 -1.68 38.11
N LYS A 150 -9.27 -2.38 38.10
CA LYS A 150 -8.01 -1.95 37.48
C LYS A 150 -7.77 -2.68 36.16
N VAL A 151 -8.12 -3.97 36.08
CA VAL A 151 -7.96 -4.81 34.88
C VAL A 151 -9.23 -5.60 34.64
N SER A 152 -9.89 -5.39 33.49
CA SER A 152 -11.09 -6.14 33.11
C SER A 152 -10.77 -7.32 32.19
N GLU A 153 -11.64 -8.33 32.22
CA GLU A 153 -11.61 -9.44 31.26
C GLU A 153 -11.66 -8.94 29.81
N SER A 154 -12.53 -7.97 29.52
CA SER A 154 -12.65 -7.38 28.19
C SER A 154 -11.36 -6.71 27.71
N TRP A 155 -10.60 -6.10 28.63
CA TRP A 155 -9.33 -5.48 28.29
C TRP A 155 -8.28 -6.54 27.96
N LEU A 156 -8.13 -7.57 28.80
CA LEU A 156 -7.24 -8.71 28.51
C LEU A 156 -7.56 -9.35 27.16
N LYS A 157 -8.84 -9.67 26.92
CA LYS A 157 -9.32 -10.26 25.66
C LYS A 157 -9.14 -9.32 24.45
N SER A 158 -9.05 -8.00 24.66
CA SER A 158 -8.77 -7.06 23.57
C SER A 158 -7.30 -7.07 23.12
N LEU A 159 -6.40 -7.55 23.98
CA LEU A 159 -4.95 -7.63 23.75
C LEU A 159 -4.51 -8.95 23.13
N ILE A 160 -5.42 -9.90 22.90
CA ILE A 160 -5.12 -11.21 22.29
C ILE A 160 -6.20 -11.63 21.31
N LEU A 161 -5.85 -12.58 20.43
CA LEU A 161 -6.78 -13.38 19.65
C LEU A 161 -6.89 -14.75 20.30
N LEU A 162 -8.05 -15.06 20.88
CA LEU A 162 -8.31 -16.38 21.47
C LEU A 162 -8.57 -17.46 20.40
N ASP A 163 -9.13 -17.06 19.26
CA ASP A 163 -9.35 -17.97 18.15
C ASP A 163 -8.10 -18.03 17.27
N ARG A 164 -7.60 -19.26 17.05
CA ARG A 164 -6.44 -19.57 16.20
C ARG A 164 -5.30 -18.54 16.32
N PRO A 165 -4.72 -18.33 17.53
CA PRO A 165 -3.70 -17.32 17.76
C PRO A 165 -2.48 -17.46 16.84
N HIS A 166 -2.13 -18.68 16.44
CA HIS A 166 -0.93 -18.93 15.63
C HIS A 166 -1.20 -19.01 14.12
N ASP A 167 -2.45 -18.87 13.68
CA ASP A 167 -2.85 -18.93 12.27
C ASP A 167 -2.65 -17.54 11.63
N PRO A 168 -1.66 -17.37 10.73
CA PRO A 168 -1.42 -16.09 10.09
C PRO A 168 -2.59 -15.78 9.17
N ARG A 169 -3.29 -14.67 9.39
CA ARG A 169 -4.56 -14.42 8.70
C ARG A 169 -4.99 -12.97 8.67
N LEU A 170 -5.86 -12.67 7.70
CA LEU A 170 -6.50 -11.38 7.54
C LEU A 170 -7.67 -11.21 8.53
N LEU A 171 -7.69 -10.09 9.25
CA LEU A 171 -8.71 -9.76 10.25
C LEU A 171 -9.62 -8.63 9.73
N ARG A 172 -10.65 -9.01 8.98
CA ARG A 172 -11.58 -8.08 8.30
C ARG A 172 -12.34 -7.14 9.24
N ASN A 173 -12.54 -7.54 10.49
CA ASN A 173 -13.30 -6.79 11.51
C ASN A 173 -12.41 -6.03 12.51
N LYS A 174 -11.11 -5.93 12.27
CA LYS A 174 -10.13 -5.30 13.18
C LYS A 174 -9.17 -4.36 12.42
N PRO A 175 -9.68 -3.35 11.67
CA PRO A 175 -8.85 -2.45 10.88
C PRO A 175 -7.71 -1.84 11.72
N GLY A 176 -6.51 -1.75 11.16
CA GLY A 176 -5.34 -1.19 11.83
C GLY A 176 -4.73 -2.02 12.96
N ARG A 177 -5.33 -3.16 13.33
CA ARG A 177 -4.78 -3.98 14.42
C ARG A 177 -3.83 -5.03 13.90
N VAL A 178 -2.60 -4.98 14.38
CA VAL A 178 -1.58 -5.98 14.10
C VAL A 178 -1.41 -6.87 15.33
N TYR A 179 -1.38 -8.18 15.09
CA TYR A 179 -1.12 -9.21 16.07
C TYR A 179 0.09 -10.03 15.62
N SER A 180 0.89 -10.51 16.56
CA SER A 180 1.99 -11.45 16.30
C SER A 180 1.73 -12.73 17.09
N GLY A 181 1.43 -13.83 16.41
CA GLY A 181 1.05 -15.08 17.07
C GLY A 181 -0.14 -14.92 18.02
N GLY A 182 -1.10 -14.06 17.66
CA GLY A 182 -2.31 -13.82 18.43
C GLY A 182 -2.15 -12.76 19.52
N LEU A 183 -0.95 -12.24 19.78
CA LEU A 183 -0.73 -11.15 20.73
C LEU A 183 -0.83 -9.79 20.04
N TYR A 184 -1.66 -8.89 20.55
CA TYR A 184 -1.84 -7.56 19.99
C TYR A 184 -0.57 -6.72 20.13
N LEU A 185 -0.14 -6.09 19.03
CA LEU A 185 0.97 -5.16 19.04
C LEU A 185 0.42 -3.74 19.10
N SER A 186 0.75 -3.03 20.19
CA SER A 186 0.49 -1.61 20.31
C SER A 186 1.58 -0.86 19.55
N LEU A 187 1.43 -0.81 18.23
CA LEU A 187 2.39 -0.16 17.35
C LEU A 187 2.10 1.34 17.26
N ASP A 188 3.16 2.13 17.35
CA ASP A 188 3.14 3.55 17.02
C ASP A 188 3.90 3.74 15.70
N LEU A 189 3.26 4.31 14.68
CA LEU A 189 3.90 4.71 13.41
C LEU A 189 4.21 6.23 13.42
N GLY A 190 4.50 6.79 14.59
CA GLY A 190 4.87 8.19 14.75
C GLY A 190 3.64 9.10 14.91
N GLN A 191 3.23 9.79 13.85
CA GLN A 191 2.10 10.73 13.90
C GLN A 191 0.78 10.15 13.37
N GLU A 192 0.84 9.01 12.69
CA GLU A 192 -0.33 8.37 12.07
C GLU A 192 -0.75 7.14 12.87
N LYS A 193 -2.06 6.96 13.06
CA LYS A 193 -2.59 5.75 13.67
C LYS A 193 -2.70 4.65 12.62
N LEU A 194 -2.37 3.40 12.99
CA LEU A 194 -2.50 2.28 12.05
C LEU A 194 -3.92 2.08 11.52
N GLU A 195 -4.96 2.44 12.28
CA GLU A 195 -6.37 2.38 11.83
C GLU A 195 -6.66 3.31 10.64
N ASP A 196 -5.87 4.37 10.48
CA ASP A 196 -5.97 5.28 9.35
C ASP A 196 -5.10 4.81 8.17
N CYS A 197 -4.07 3.99 8.44
CA CYS A 197 -3.12 3.52 7.44
C CYS A 197 -3.51 2.17 6.80
N TYR A 198 -4.13 1.26 7.57
CA TYR A 198 -4.38 -0.13 7.17
C TYR A 198 -5.87 -0.44 7.11
N HIS A 199 -6.31 -0.98 5.97
CA HIS A 199 -7.73 -1.27 5.74
C HIS A 199 -8.23 -2.43 6.62
N TRP A 200 -7.36 -3.40 6.88
CA TRP A 200 -7.67 -4.58 7.69
C TRP A 200 -6.74 -4.71 8.88
N GLY A 201 -7.07 -5.65 9.77
CA GLY A 201 -6.13 -6.14 10.77
C GLY A 201 -5.39 -7.37 10.25
N TYR A 202 -4.28 -7.70 10.92
CA TYR A 202 -3.39 -8.78 10.53
C TYR A 202 -2.99 -9.57 11.76
N ASN A 203 -3.12 -10.90 11.69
CA ASN A 203 -2.38 -11.79 12.58
C ASN A 203 -1.18 -12.33 11.82
N ILE A 204 0.02 -12.01 12.28
CA ILE A 204 1.26 -12.32 11.59
C ILE A 204 1.99 -13.42 12.35
N PHE A 205 2.61 -14.34 11.63
CA PHE A 205 3.45 -15.36 12.24
C PHE A 205 4.68 -14.69 12.90
N PRO A 206 5.05 -15.02 14.15
CA PRO A 206 6.13 -14.32 14.86
C PRO A 206 7.46 -14.25 14.10
N ALA A 207 7.82 -15.31 13.35
CA ALA A 207 9.07 -15.33 12.58
C ALA A 207 9.07 -14.39 11.35
N ASP A 208 7.89 -14.01 10.85
CA ASP A 208 7.75 -13.10 9.71
C ASP A 208 7.80 -11.61 10.14
N LEU A 209 7.77 -11.32 11.45
CA LEU A 209 7.70 -9.96 11.99
C LEU A 209 8.90 -9.62 12.86
N LYS A 210 9.67 -8.61 12.46
CA LYS A 210 10.82 -8.14 13.25
C LYS A 210 10.38 -7.09 14.23
N LEU A 211 10.44 -7.45 15.51
CA LEU A 211 10.08 -6.59 16.64
C LEU A 211 11.33 -6.21 17.44
N ASP A 212 11.28 -5.05 18.09
CA ASP A 212 12.21 -4.73 19.16
C ASP A 212 11.92 -5.59 20.41
N ARG A 213 12.85 -5.59 21.38
CA ARG A 213 12.72 -6.38 22.62
C ARG A 213 11.38 -6.15 23.31
N ASP A 214 10.92 -4.90 23.34
CA ASP A 214 9.75 -4.46 24.09
C ASP A 214 8.46 -4.52 23.24
N ARG A 215 8.56 -4.95 21.98
CA ARG A 215 7.47 -5.09 21.00
C ARG A 215 6.63 -3.81 20.85
N GLY A 216 7.26 -2.67 21.10
CA GLY A 216 6.67 -1.34 20.95
C GLY A 216 6.93 -0.77 19.56
N MET A 217 7.94 -1.27 18.87
CA MET A 217 8.26 -0.89 17.49
C MET A 217 8.37 -2.13 16.61
N VAL A 218 7.84 -2.00 15.40
CA VAL A 218 7.98 -3.00 14.34
C VAL A 218 8.84 -2.44 13.23
N ASP A 219 9.69 -3.28 12.64
CA ASP A 219 10.38 -2.90 11.41
C ASP A 219 9.34 -2.75 10.29
N PRO A 220 9.17 -1.54 9.69
CA PRO A 220 8.11 -1.30 8.71
C PRO A 220 8.22 -2.18 7.46
N ARG A 221 9.44 -2.63 7.12
CA ARG A 221 9.65 -3.53 5.98
C ARG A 221 9.11 -4.92 6.29
N SER A 222 9.45 -5.49 7.44
CA SER A 222 8.91 -6.78 7.87
C SER A 222 7.39 -6.77 7.99
N LEU A 223 6.81 -5.67 8.52
CA LEU A 223 5.35 -5.52 8.59
C LEU A 223 4.73 -5.56 7.20
N ARG A 224 5.20 -4.73 6.27
CA ARG A 224 4.70 -4.69 4.89
C ARG A 224 4.80 -6.06 4.22
N ASP A 225 5.97 -6.70 4.30
CA ASP A 225 6.22 -7.96 3.61
C ASP A 225 5.30 -9.07 4.16
N ALA A 226 5.10 -9.12 5.48
CA ALA A 226 4.16 -10.03 6.12
C ALA A 226 2.69 -9.73 5.76
N THR A 227 2.28 -8.46 5.72
CA THR A 227 0.90 -8.10 5.32
C THR A 227 0.61 -8.51 3.88
N VAL A 228 1.57 -8.34 2.96
CA VAL A 228 1.37 -8.77 1.56
C VAL A 228 1.21 -10.28 1.47
N LYS A 229 2.02 -11.05 2.19
CA LYS A 229 1.91 -12.52 2.23
C LYS A 229 0.52 -12.97 2.68
N ILE A 230 -0.04 -12.33 3.72
CA ILE A 230 -1.40 -12.61 4.20
C ILE A 230 -2.45 -12.19 3.17
N LEU A 231 -2.30 -11.02 2.55
CA LEU A 231 -3.23 -10.56 1.51
C LEU A 231 -3.28 -11.54 0.33
N GLU A 232 -2.14 -12.04 -0.12
CA GLU A 232 -2.06 -13.03 -1.19
C GLU A 232 -2.76 -14.35 -0.85
N GLN A 233 -2.75 -14.73 0.42
CA GLN A 233 -3.28 -16.01 0.89
C GLN A 233 -4.78 -15.93 1.20
N ASP A 234 -5.22 -14.85 1.84
CA ASP A 234 -6.54 -14.77 2.48
C ASP A 234 -7.53 -13.83 1.80
N ALA A 235 -7.04 -12.81 1.07
CA ALA A 235 -7.90 -11.82 0.44
C ALA A 235 -8.31 -12.30 -0.96
N THR A 236 -9.58 -12.06 -1.31
CA THR A 236 -10.04 -12.30 -2.68
C THR A 236 -9.52 -11.20 -3.62
N SER A 237 -9.49 -11.47 -4.92
CA SER A 237 -9.13 -10.45 -5.91
C SER A 237 -10.07 -9.24 -5.90
N GLU A 238 -11.35 -9.45 -5.58
CA GLU A 238 -12.34 -8.38 -5.41
C GLU A 238 -12.03 -7.51 -4.18
N GLU A 239 -11.67 -8.14 -3.05
CA GLU A 239 -11.26 -7.41 -1.84
C GLU A 239 -10.00 -6.59 -2.07
N ILE A 240 -8.96 -7.18 -2.67
CA ILE A 240 -7.72 -6.47 -3.02
C ILE A 240 -8.03 -5.33 -3.99
N TYR A 241 -8.88 -5.57 -4.99
CA TYR A 241 -9.31 -4.55 -5.94
C TYR A 241 -9.99 -3.37 -5.24
N ASP A 242 -10.98 -3.62 -4.41
CA ASP A 242 -11.71 -2.56 -3.70
C ASP A 242 -10.80 -1.77 -2.75
N ALA A 243 -9.87 -2.46 -2.09
CA ALA A 243 -8.88 -1.83 -1.22
C ALA A 243 -7.92 -0.92 -2.02
N ILE A 244 -7.47 -1.33 -3.20
CA ILE A 244 -6.68 -0.50 -4.13
C ILE A 244 -7.43 0.75 -4.59
N MET A 245 -8.74 0.63 -4.83
CA MET A 245 -9.60 1.74 -5.25
C MET A 245 -9.92 2.72 -4.11
N THR A 246 -9.62 2.32 -2.87
CA THR A 246 -9.83 3.10 -1.65
C THR A 246 -8.49 3.72 -1.21
N PRO A 247 -8.46 4.96 -0.69
CA PRO A 247 -7.20 5.67 -0.46
C PRO A 247 -6.49 5.26 0.85
N TYR A 248 -6.38 3.97 1.15
CA TYR A 248 -5.61 3.53 2.31
C TYR A 248 -4.10 3.60 2.03
N PRO A 249 -3.31 4.26 2.91
CA PRO A 249 -1.86 4.34 2.80
C PRO A 249 -1.15 3.00 2.64
N GLU A 250 -1.67 1.93 3.25
CA GLU A 250 -1.19 0.55 3.14
C GLU A 250 -0.83 0.17 1.70
N PHE A 251 -1.73 0.40 0.75
CA PHE A 251 -1.49 0.03 -0.63
C PHE A 251 -0.48 0.95 -1.30
N SER A 252 -0.41 2.23 -0.93
CA SER A 252 0.58 3.16 -1.48
C SER A 252 2.04 2.76 -1.17
N GLN A 253 2.26 1.97 -0.11
CA GLN A 253 3.58 1.52 0.33
C GLN A 253 3.97 0.13 -0.16
N ILE A 254 3.05 -0.60 -0.83
CA ILE A 254 3.28 -1.95 -1.36
C ILE A 254 3.63 -1.86 -2.84
N PRO A 255 4.87 -2.16 -3.26
CA PRO A 255 5.18 -2.26 -4.68
C PRO A 255 4.43 -3.41 -5.36
N SER A 256 4.02 -3.23 -6.61
CA SER A 256 3.21 -4.22 -7.35
C SER A 256 3.88 -5.58 -7.53
N TYR A 257 5.22 -5.64 -7.52
CA TYR A 257 5.99 -6.89 -7.66
C TYR A 257 5.93 -7.80 -6.43
N PHE A 258 5.32 -7.36 -5.32
CA PHE A 258 5.08 -8.22 -4.16
C PHE A 258 3.87 -9.13 -4.33
N PHE A 259 2.99 -8.85 -5.31
CA PHE A 259 1.89 -9.75 -5.63
C PHE A 259 2.30 -10.72 -6.74
N SER A 260 1.82 -11.97 -6.64
CA SER A 260 1.97 -13.00 -7.64
C SER A 260 1.28 -12.59 -8.96
N GLY A 261 1.80 -13.11 -10.08
CA GLY A 261 1.22 -12.86 -11.40
C GLY A 261 -0.25 -13.31 -11.50
N GLN A 262 -0.64 -14.34 -10.75
CA GLN A 262 -2.03 -14.81 -10.69
C GLN A 262 -2.93 -13.80 -9.99
N THR A 263 -2.54 -13.34 -8.80
CA THR A 263 -3.25 -12.29 -8.03
C THR A 263 -3.41 -11.04 -8.88
N LEU A 264 -2.32 -10.56 -9.48
CA LEU A 264 -2.32 -9.37 -10.33
C LEU A 264 -3.28 -9.51 -11.53
N THR A 265 -3.30 -10.68 -12.17
CA THR A 265 -4.21 -10.94 -13.30
C THR A 265 -5.66 -10.93 -12.85
N ALA A 266 -5.98 -11.55 -11.70
CA ALA A 266 -7.32 -11.59 -11.16
C ALA A 266 -7.83 -10.18 -10.78
N VAL A 267 -6.99 -9.36 -10.11
CA VAL A 267 -7.32 -7.96 -9.77
C VAL A 267 -7.57 -7.12 -11.03
N ARG A 268 -6.79 -7.30 -12.10
CA ARG A 268 -7.01 -6.63 -13.39
C ARG A 268 -8.33 -7.05 -14.04
N ASN A 269 -8.71 -8.31 -13.91
CA ASN A 269 -9.98 -8.79 -14.43
C ASN A 269 -11.17 -8.14 -13.69
N GLU A 270 -11.09 -7.96 -12.37
CA GLU A 270 -12.12 -7.22 -11.61
C GLU A 270 -12.21 -5.75 -12.07
N PHE A 271 -11.07 -5.11 -12.33
CA PHE A 271 -11.06 -3.75 -12.89
C PHE A 271 -11.76 -3.67 -14.25
N LYS A 272 -11.43 -4.58 -15.18
CA LYS A 272 -12.06 -4.65 -16.51
C LYS A 272 -13.54 -5.02 -16.45
N LYS A 273 -13.93 -5.91 -15.54
CA LYS A 273 -15.34 -6.27 -15.31
C LYS A 273 -16.16 -5.06 -14.86
N LYS A 274 -15.58 -4.14 -14.09
CA LYS A 274 -16.26 -2.94 -13.59
C LYS A 274 -16.28 -1.77 -14.58
N TYR A 275 -15.20 -1.56 -15.32
CA TYR A 275 -15.06 -0.38 -16.21
C TYR A 275 -15.08 -0.71 -17.72
N GLY A 276 -15.11 -1.99 -18.09
CA GLY A 276 -15.07 -2.48 -19.46
C GLY A 276 -13.67 -2.86 -19.94
N GLU A 277 -13.61 -3.65 -21.02
CA GLU A 277 -12.35 -4.15 -21.60
C GLU A 277 -11.40 -3.06 -22.10
N PHE A 278 -11.94 -1.87 -22.40
CA PHE A 278 -11.17 -0.71 -22.85
C PHE A 278 -10.74 0.22 -21.71
N ALA A 279 -11.04 -0.11 -20.45
CA ALA A 279 -10.58 0.67 -19.32
C ALA A 279 -9.05 0.61 -19.19
N HIS A 280 -8.43 1.76 -18.92
CA HIS A 280 -6.99 1.87 -18.71
C HIS A 280 -6.71 2.70 -17.47
N ALA A 281 -5.99 2.14 -16.50
CA ALA A 281 -5.63 2.86 -15.29
C ALA A 281 -4.60 3.95 -15.62
N VAL A 282 -4.75 5.14 -15.04
CA VAL A 282 -3.79 6.24 -15.18
C VAL A 282 -3.48 6.84 -13.81
N GLU A 283 -2.29 7.39 -13.60
CA GLU A 283 -1.97 8.08 -12.35
C GLU A 283 -2.93 9.26 -12.09
N PHE A 284 -3.26 9.53 -10.82
CA PHE A 284 -4.14 10.64 -10.44
C PHE A 284 -3.68 12.00 -10.99
N SER A 285 -2.37 12.23 -10.98
CA SER A 285 -1.70 13.47 -11.37
C SER A 285 -1.44 13.62 -12.87
N VAL A 286 -1.94 12.70 -13.69
CA VAL A 286 -1.74 12.75 -15.14
C VAL A 286 -2.40 14.00 -15.75
N SER A 287 -1.73 14.65 -16.70
CA SER A 287 -2.23 15.85 -17.38
C SER A 287 -3.36 15.53 -18.37
N GLU A 288 -4.24 16.50 -18.65
CA GLU A 288 -5.32 16.36 -19.66
C GLU A 288 -4.81 15.98 -21.06
N GLU A 289 -3.63 16.45 -21.45
CA GLU A 289 -3.01 16.07 -22.73
C GLU A 289 -2.78 14.56 -22.84
N MET A 290 -2.28 13.95 -21.75
CA MET A 290 -2.04 12.51 -21.67
C MET A 290 -3.34 11.71 -21.59
N LEU A 291 -4.38 12.25 -20.96
CA LEU A 291 -5.72 11.64 -21.01
C LEU A 291 -6.24 11.60 -22.45
N GLY A 292 -6.11 12.71 -23.19
CA GLY A 292 -6.46 12.76 -24.60
C GLY A 292 -5.68 11.73 -25.44
N LEU A 293 -4.41 11.46 -25.12
CA LEU A 293 -3.64 10.39 -25.79
C LEU A 293 -4.20 8.99 -25.50
N VAL A 294 -4.58 8.71 -24.25
CA VAL A 294 -5.19 7.41 -23.86
C VAL A 294 -6.55 7.23 -24.55
N GLU A 295 -7.37 8.28 -24.59
CA GLU A 295 -8.66 8.28 -25.28
C GLU A 295 -8.50 8.10 -26.80
N ASN A 296 -7.55 8.81 -27.40
CA ASN A 296 -7.21 8.68 -28.82
C ASN A 296 -6.68 7.28 -29.18
N ALA A 297 -6.05 6.59 -28.23
CA ALA A 297 -5.62 5.19 -28.38
C ALA A 297 -6.80 4.19 -28.28
N GLY A 298 -8.02 4.66 -28.03
CA GLY A 298 -9.23 3.86 -27.94
C GLY A 298 -9.49 3.28 -26.55
N PHE A 299 -8.87 3.84 -25.50
CA PHE A 299 -9.09 3.42 -24.12
C PHE A 299 -9.93 4.44 -23.34
N ILE A 300 -10.51 4.00 -22.23
CA ILE A 300 -11.24 4.83 -21.27
C ILE A 300 -10.31 5.04 -20.07
N PRO A 301 -9.73 6.24 -19.88
CA PRO A 301 -8.80 6.46 -18.78
C PRO A 301 -9.53 6.49 -17.43
N ILE A 302 -9.04 5.71 -16.47
CA ILE A 302 -9.54 5.66 -15.09
C ILE A 302 -8.44 6.15 -14.15
N ARG A 303 -8.65 7.31 -13.52
CA ARG A 303 -7.68 7.89 -12.59
C ARG A 303 -7.60 7.07 -11.30
N MET A 304 -6.39 6.61 -10.99
CA MET A 304 -6.08 5.84 -9.80
C MET A 304 -5.67 6.73 -8.65
N LYS A 305 -6.27 6.53 -7.47
CA LYS A 305 -5.96 7.33 -6.27
C LYS A 305 -4.57 7.05 -5.69
N THR A 306 -3.99 5.89 -5.98
CA THR A 306 -2.68 5.47 -5.46
C THR A 306 -1.75 5.06 -6.60
N LYS A 307 -0.44 5.35 -6.45
CA LYS A 307 0.60 4.92 -7.40
C LYS A 307 0.67 3.40 -7.52
N THR A 308 0.51 2.70 -6.41
CA THR A 308 0.45 1.25 -6.39
C THR A 308 -0.75 0.72 -7.16
N GLY A 309 -1.93 1.33 -7.01
CA GLY A 309 -3.11 0.91 -7.76
C GLY A 309 -2.88 1.01 -9.26
N TYR A 310 -2.30 2.13 -9.71
CA TYR A 310 -1.82 2.28 -11.08
C TYR A 310 -0.83 1.17 -11.48
N ALA A 311 0.21 0.92 -10.68
CA ALA A 311 1.24 -0.07 -10.98
C ALA A 311 0.71 -1.51 -11.00
N ILE A 312 -0.24 -1.87 -10.14
CA ILE A 312 -0.87 -3.20 -10.10
C ILE A 312 -1.71 -3.41 -11.35
N LEU A 313 -2.56 -2.43 -11.69
CA LEU A 313 -3.49 -2.53 -12.81
C LEU A 313 -2.80 -2.49 -14.17
N ASN A 314 -1.68 -1.77 -14.30
CA ASN A 314 -0.87 -1.70 -15.52
C ASN A 314 0.36 -2.62 -15.50
N GLY A 315 0.51 -3.48 -14.50
CA GLY A 315 1.62 -4.45 -14.44
C GLY A 315 3.03 -3.87 -14.36
N GLY A 316 3.17 -2.70 -13.75
CA GLY A 316 4.45 -2.03 -13.56
C GLY A 316 5.05 -1.49 -14.87
N GLN A 317 4.30 -1.50 -15.97
CA GLN A 317 4.73 -0.93 -17.25
C GLN A 317 4.68 0.60 -17.18
N LYS A 318 5.74 1.26 -17.65
CA LYS A 318 5.82 2.73 -17.69
C LYS A 318 4.97 3.22 -18.87
N ASP A 319 3.90 3.96 -18.56
CA ASP A 319 2.93 4.55 -19.50
C ASP A 319 3.51 4.94 -20.86
N LYS A 320 4.64 5.64 -20.89
CA LYS A 320 5.10 6.30 -22.11
C LYS A 320 5.45 5.36 -23.25
N ASP A 321 6.14 4.26 -22.98
CA ASP A 321 6.73 3.47 -24.07
C ASP A 321 5.72 2.49 -24.67
N GLU A 322 4.83 1.96 -23.84
CA GLU A 322 3.80 1.02 -24.27
C GLU A 322 2.55 1.72 -24.82
N LEU A 323 2.10 2.87 -24.27
CA LEU A 323 1.08 3.68 -24.94
C LEU A 323 1.59 4.18 -26.30
N ARG A 324 2.86 4.58 -26.40
CA ARG A 324 3.47 4.92 -27.69
C ARG A 324 3.52 3.73 -28.63
N GLN A 325 3.86 2.53 -28.15
CA GLN A 325 3.87 1.32 -28.97
C GLN A 325 2.45 0.86 -29.37
N VAL A 326 1.46 0.96 -28.49
CA VAL A 326 0.07 0.61 -28.79
C VAL A 326 -0.54 1.61 -29.77
N VAL A 327 -0.24 2.90 -29.63
CA VAL A 327 -0.59 3.95 -30.59
C VAL A 327 0.13 3.74 -31.93
N ALA A 328 1.43 3.40 -31.91
CA ALA A 328 2.21 3.13 -33.12
C ALA A 328 1.74 1.86 -33.85
N ASN A 329 1.38 0.80 -33.11
CA ASN A 329 0.99 -0.49 -33.68
C ASN A 329 -0.47 -0.54 -34.16
N ARG A 330 -1.33 0.39 -33.74
CA ARG A 330 -2.74 0.45 -34.18
C ARG A 330 -2.97 1.32 -35.42
N GLY A 331 -1.92 1.95 -35.94
CA GLY A 331 -2.00 2.83 -37.11
C GLY A 331 -2.61 4.18 -36.78
N ILE A 332 -2.33 5.18 -37.62
CA ILE A 332 -2.89 6.53 -37.47
C ILE A 332 -4.40 6.44 -37.70
N HIS A 333 -5.18 6.35 -36.62
CA HIS A 333 -6.62 6.46 -36.72
C HIS A 333 -7.00 7.91 -37.01
N ARG A 334 -7.88 8.09 -38.01
CA ARG A 334 -8.42 9.38 -38.42
C ARG A 334 -9.91 9.35 -38.10
N LYS A 335 -10.39 10.30 -37.29
CA LYS A 335 -11.83 10.51 -37.12
C LYS A 335 -12.27 11.65 -38.04
N GLU A 336 -13.34 11.47 -38.80
CA GLU A 336 -13.88 12.50 -39.67
C GLU A 336 -14.24 13.74 -38.85
N TYR A 337 -13.73 14.90 -39.27
CA TYR A 337 -14.08 16.20 -38.71
C TYR A 337 -14.88 16.97 -39.76
N LYS A 338 -16.06 17.47 -39.38
CA LYS A 338 -16.88 18.30 -40.26
C LYS A 338 -16.54 19.78 -40.01
N PRO A 339 -15.96 20.49 -41.00
CA PRO A 339 -15.61 21.89 -40.83
C PRO A 339 -16.84 22.77 -40.61
N THR A 340 -16.66 23.85 -39.86
CA THR A 340 -17.60 24.98 -39.81
C THR A 340 -17.65 25.69 -41.17
N GLU A 341 -18.68 26.51 -41.39
CA GLU A 341 -18.83 27.27 -42.64
C GLU A 341 -17.64 28.22 -42.90
N GLU A 342 -17.08 28.82 -41.85
CA GLU A 342 -15.89 29.68 -41.97
C GLU A 342 -14.63 28.88 -42.33
N GLU A 343 -14.42 27.73 -41.70
CA GLU A 343 -13.28 26.86 -41.98
C GLU A 343 -13.34 26.31 -43.41
N ALA A 344 -14.52 25.90 -43.88
CA ALA A 344 -14.74 25.50 -45.27
C ALA A 344 -14.40 26.63 -46.24
N LYS A 345 -14.85 27.87 -45.97
CA LYS A 345 -14.47 29.06 -46.77
C LYS A 345 -12.96 29.31 -46.77
N ARG A 346 -12.26 29.07 -45.67
CA ARG A 346 -10.78 29.19 -45.60
C ARG A 346 -10.09 28.13 -46.43
N ILE A 347 -10.55 26.88 -46.37
CA ILE A 347 -10.05 25.78 -47.20
C ILE A 347 -10.21 26.13 -48.69
N ASP A 348 -11.42 26.51 -49.11
CA ASP A 348 -11.69 26.89 -50.50
C ASP A 348 -10.83 28.07 -50.95
N ARG A 349 -10.63 29.07 -50.07
CA ARG A 349 -9.77 30.22 -50.34
C ARG A 349 -8.31 29.79 -50.57
N VAL A 350 -7.75 28.95 -49.70
CA VAL A 350 -6.37 28.47 -49.83
C VAL A 350 -6.20 27.63 -51.09
N ILE A 351 -7.13 26.74 -51.39
CA ILE A 351 -7.12 25.94 -52.62
C ILE A 351 -7.15 26.85 -53.85
N LYS A 352 -7.97 27.91 -53.83
CA LYS A 352 -8.03 28.89 -54.92
C LYS A 352 -6.72 29.67 -55.10
N ILE A 353 -6.14 30.16 -54.00
CA ILE A 353 -4.85 30.86 -54.01
C ILE A 353 -3.77 29.97 -54.62
N LEU A 354 -3.73 28.70 -54.20
CA LEU A 354 -2.80 27.72 -54.77
C LEU A 354 -3.10 27.52 -56.25
N ALA A 355 -4.34 27.24 -56.64
CA ALA A 355 -4.73 27.00 -58.03
C ALA A 355 -4.44 28.15 -59.00
N ASP A 356 -4.42 29.40 -58.51
CA ASP A 356 -4.13 30.61 -59.29
C ASP A 356 -2.61 30.93 -59.36
N CYS A 357 -1.76 30.12 -58.71
CA CYS A 357 -0.31 30.29 -58.77
C CYS A 357 0.24 29.98 -60.18
N THR A 358 0.78 31.02 -60.82
CA THR A 358 1.34 30.97 -62.18
C THR A 358 2.87 30.87 -62.21
N ASP A 359 3.53 30.78 -61.05
CA ASP A 359 4.97 30.64 -60.99
C ASP A 359 5.40 29.28 -61.58
N ALA A 360 6.14 29.34 -62.69
CA ALA A 360 6.58 28.16 -63.43
C ALA A 360 7.41 27.18 -62.58
N ARG A 361 8.00 27.63 -61.47
CA ARG A 361 8.75 26.78 -60.52
C ARG A 361 7.85 25.83 -59.73
N TYR A 362 6.60 26.21 -59.48
CA TYR A 362 5.69 25.50 -58.59
C TYR A 362 4.40 25.02 -59.29
N ILE A 363 4.18 25.42 -60.54
CA ILE A 363 2.97 25.13 -61.32
C ILE A 363 2.66 23.63 -61.40
N TYR A 364 3.70 22.78 -61.44
CA TYR A 364 3.55 21.33 -61.51
C TYR A 364 3.01 20.75 -60.18
N LEU A 365 3.64 21.09 -59.04
CA LEU A 365 3.20 20.68 -57.70
C LEU A 365 1.74 21.11 -57.45
N ILE A 366 1.43 22.34 -57.83
CA ILE A 366 0.13 22.97 -57.61
C ILE A 366 -0.96 22.39 -58.51
N SER A 367 -0.63 22.01 -59.75
CA SER A 367 -1.63 21.46 -60.68
C SER A 367 -2.32 20.21 -60.14
N ARG A 368 -1.63 19.42 -59.30
CA ARG A 368 -2.15 18.17 -58.72
C ARG A 368 -3.17 18.38 -57.62
N ILE A 369 -3.25 19.55 -56.99
CA ILE A 369 -4.21 19.80 -55.89
C ILE A 369 -5.65 19.61 -56.35
N LYS A 370 -5.94 19.88 -57.63
CA LYS A 370 -7.27 19.76 -58.23
C LYS A 370 -7.71 18.30 -58.37
N ASP A 371 -6.75 17.39 -58.41
CA ASP A 371 -6.98 15.95 -58.58
C ASP A 371 -6.91 15.19 -57.25
N MET A 372 -6.60 15.87 -56.14
CA MET A 372 -6.47 15.28 -54.81
C MET A 372 -7.76 15.46 -53.99
N LYS A 373 -8.14 14.42 -53.25
CA LYS A 373 -9.19 14.55 -52.25
C LYS A 373 -8.63 15.27 -51.03
N ILE A 374 -9.30 16.32 -50.56
CA ILE A 374 -8.95 16.99 -49.29
C ILE A 374 -10.01 16.62 -48.26
N SER A 375 -9.58 16.04 -47.14
CA SER A 375 -10.45 15.75 -46.00
C SER A 375 -9.94 16.42 -44.74
N THR A 376 -10.86 16.67 -43.82
CA THR A 376 -10.56 17.23 -42.51
C THR A 376 -10.80 16.16 -41.45
N VAL A 377 -9.81 15.97 -40.58
CA VAL A 377 -9.81 14.88 -39.60
C VAL A 377 -9.30 15.35 -38.25
N LEU A 378 -9.63 14.57 -37.23
CA LEU A 378 -8.92 14.56 -35.96
C LEU A 378 -7.93 13.38 -36.02
N PHE A 379 -6.64 13.71 -36.01
CA PHE A 379 -5.57 12.71 -35.89
C PHE A 379 -5.43 12.26 -34.43
N THR A 380 -5.12 10.97 -34.25
CA THR A 380 -4.81 10.42 -32.91
C THR A 380 -3.51 10.96 -32.33
N ASP A 381 -2.49 11.21 -33.16
CA ASP A 381 -1.26 11.90 -32.75
C ASP A 381 -1.45 13.43 -32.86
N PRO A 382 -1.35 14.17 -31.76
CA PRO A 382 -1.57 15.62 -31.75
C PRO A 382 -0.52 16.42 -32.53
N ASN A 383 0.63 15.82 -32.86
CA ASN A 383 1.71 16.45 -33.63
C ASN A 383 1.52 16.32 -35.14
N ILE A 384 0.62 15.45 -35.58
CA ILE A 384 0.28 15.31 -37.00
C ILE A 384 -0.68 16.45 -37.38
N LEU A 385 -0.18 17.36 -38.22
CA LEU A 385 -0.95 18.49 -38.74
C LEU A 385 -1.58 18.18 -40.10
N GLY A 386 -0.99 17.26 -40.86
CA GLY A 386 -1.46 16.77 -42.14
C GLY A 386 -0.93 15.36 -42.41
N SER A 387 -1.56 14.65 -43.35
CA SER A 387 -1.05 13.37 -43.84
C SER A 387 -1.55 13.10 -45.25
N TYR A 388 -0.63 12.93 -46.19
CA TYR A 388 -0.92 12.39 -47.51
C TYR A 388 -1.05 10.86 -47.51
N SER A 389 -2.09 10.35 -48.17
CA SER A 389 -2.30 8.92 -48.42
C SER A 389 -2.18 8.63 -49.92
N PRO A 390 -1.11 7.92 -50.37
CA PRO A 390 -0.93 7.56 -51.77
C PRO A 390 -2.06 6.69 -52.32
N ASP A 391 -2.54 5.73 -51.52
CA ASP A 391 -3.57 4.76 -51.93
C ASP A 391 -4.93 5.41 -52.20
N MET A 392 -5.26 6.45 -51.42
CA MET A 392 -6.53 7.18 -51.50
C MET A 392 -6.43 8.45 -52.34
N ASN A 393 -5.22 8.81 -52.79
CA ASN A 393 -4.89 10.11 -53.38
C ASN A 393 -5.51 11.28 -52.58
N GLU A 394 -5.31 11.23 -51.25
CA GLU A 394 -6.01 12.07 -50.28
C GLU A 394 -5.02 12.78 -49.36
N ILE A 395 -5.22 14.08 -49.16
CA ILE A 395 -4.59 14.86 -48.09
C ILE A 395 -5.59 15.03 -46.96
N ALA A 396 -5.28 14.43 -45.81
CA ALA A 396 -6.03 14.62 -44.58
C ALA A 396 -5.42 15.79 -43.79
N LEU A 397 -6.21 16.79 -43.44
CA LEU A 397 -5.81 17.98 -42.70
C LEU A 397 -6.36 17.94 -41.28
N SER A 398 -5.52 18.28 -40.29
CA SER A 398 -5.93 18.38 -38.90
C SER A 398 -6.89 19.56 -38.70
N ALA A 399 -7.95 19.39 -37.91
CA ALA A 399 -8.82 20.51 -37.53
C ALA A 399 -8.04 21.72 -36.98
N LYS A 400 -6.92 21.48 -36.29
CA LYS A 400 -6.04 22.52 -35.71
C LYS A 400 -5.45 23.49 -36.73
N VAL A 401 -5.31 23.09 -38.01
CA VAL A 401 -4.70 23.96 -39.03
C VAL A 401 -5.73 24.90 -39.66
N LEU A 402 -7.02 24.65 -39.47
CA LEU A 402 -8.12 25.40 -40.11
C LEU A 402 -8.35 26.79 -39.50
N GLU A 403 -7.77 27.05 -38.32
CA GLU A 403 -7.85 28.34 -37.63
C GLU A 403 -7.03 29.44 -38.32
N SER A 404 -6.05 29.08 -39.14
CA SER A 404 -5.10 30.02 -39.76
C SER A 404 -4.84 29.68 -41.22
N VAL A 405 -5.10 30.66 -42.10
CA VAL A 405 -4.80 30.56 -43.54
C VAL A 405 -3.33 30.20 -43.77
N GLY A 406 -2.41 30.82 -43.03
CA GLY A 406 -0.97 30.57 -43.16
C GLY A 406 -0.59 29.14 -42.77
N LYS A 407 -1.06 28.66 -41.62
CA LYS A 407 -0.79 27.27 -41.18
C LYS A 407 -1.41 26.25 -42.13
N LEU A 408 -2.65 26.49 -42.55
CA LEU A 408 -3.36 25.64 -43.50
C LEU A 408 -2.59 25.52 -44.81
N MET A 409 -2.17 26.65 -45.38
CA MET A 409 -1.42 26.68 -46.63
C MET A 409 -0.07 25.98 -46.53
N LEU A 410 0.67 26.21 -45.45
CA LEU A 410 1.97 25.57 -45.22
C LEU A 410 1.85 24.05 -45.13
N VAL A 411 0.90 23.55 -44.34
CA VAL A 411 0.68 22.12 -44.16
C VAL A 411 0.17 21.48 -45.45
N LEU A 412 -0.72 22.15 -46.18
CA LEU A 412 -1.22 21.63 -47.45
C LEU A 412 -0.09 21.51 -48.50
N ILE A 413 0.76 22.53 -48.64
CA ILE A 413 1.94 22.47 -49.51
C ILE A 413 2.90 21.36 -49.07
N HIS A 414 3.12 21.21 -47.76
CA HIS A 414 3.96 20.15 -47.20
C HIS A 414 3.47 18.75 -47.58
N GLU A 415 2.17 18.48 -47.40
CA GLU A 415 1.58 17.18 -47.74
C GLU A 415 1.57 16.94 -49.26
N MET A 416 1.42 17.99 -50.07
CA MET A 416 1.55 17.87 -51.53
C MET A 416 2.96 17.46 -51.96
N CYS A 417 4.00 17.91 -51.26
CA CYS A 417 5.37 17.48 -51.54
C CYS A 417 5.56 15.97 -51.31
N HIS A 418 4.93 15.40 -50.28
CA HIS A 418 4.93 13.95 -50.04
C HIS A 418 4.24 13.16 -51.17
N ALA A 419 3.27 13.78 -51.87
CA ALA A 419 2.61 13.17 -53.01
C ALA A 419 3.48 13.07 -54.27
N GLU A 420 4.50 13.90 -54.37
CA GLU A 420 5.42 13.93 -55.52
C GLU A 420 6.66 13.07 -55.28
N TYR A 421 7.06 12.92 -54.02
CA TYR A 421 8.24 12.18 -53.62
C TYR A 421 7.92 11.09 -52.58
N PRO A 422 7.08 10.09 -52.93
CA PRO A 422 6.69 9.03 -52.01
C PRO A 422 7.91 8.20 -51.60
N GLY A 423 8.33 8.32 -50.33
CA GLY A 423 9.40 7.50 -49.75
C GLY A 423 10.60 8.27 -49.17
N HIS A 424 10.60 9.61 -49.23
CA HIS A 424 11.67 10.39 -48.60
C HIS A 424 11.27 10.82 -47.18
N GLY A 425 11.95 10.23 -46.18
CA GLY A 425 11.83 10.63 -44.77
C GLY A 425 12.55 11.94 -44.43
N LEU A 426 12.94 12.08 -43.16
CA LEU A 426 13.53 13.28 -42.52
C LEU A 426 14.60 14.06 -43.32
N ASP A 427 15.34 13.41 -44.23
CA ASP A 427 16.36 14.06 -45.09
C ASP A 427 15.77 14.95 -46.21
N PHE A 428 14.49 14.80 -46.55
CA PHE A 428 13.81 15.65 -47.54
C PHE A 428 13.55 17.07 -47.02
N HIS A 429 13.43 17.23 -45.70
CA HIS A 429 12.99 18.47 -45.07
C HIS A 429 14.04 19.59 -45.23
N GLN A 430 15.34 19.30 -45.10
CA GLN A 430 16.36 20.34 -45.11
C GLN A 430 16.58 21.03 -46.47
N GLY A 431 16.29 20.35 -47.58
CA GLY A 431 16.43 20.92 -48.94
C GLY A 431 15.18 21.62 -49.46
N ASN A 432 13.99 21.16 -49.05
CA ASN A 432 12.70 21.66 -49.56
C ASN A 432 11.99 22.65 -48.64
N ASP A 433 12.40 22.80 -47.38
CA ASP A 433 11.85 23.85 -46.51
C ASP A 433 12.04 25.25 -47.13
N ASN A 434 13.15 25.51 -47.82
CA ASN A 434 13.36 26.78 -48.54
C ASN A 434 12.43 26.95 -49.75
N ALA A 435 12.08 25.88 -50.44
CA ALA A 435 11.17 25.92 -51.58
C ALA A 435 9.71 26.12 -51.12
N ILE A 436 9.33 25.45 -50.02
CA ILE A 436 8.03 25.58 -49.35
C ILE A 436 7.88 26.98 -48.76
N ILE A 437 8.88 27.49 -48.03
CA ILE A 437 8.90 28.86 -47.49
C ILE A 437 8.91 29.88 -48.63
N GLY A 438 9.64 29.63 -49.72
CA GLY A 438 9.66 30.49 -50.90
C GLY A 438 8.29 30.60 -51.58
N LEU A 439 7.59 29.48 -51.77
CA LEU A 439 6.23 29.45 -52.32
C LEU A 439 5.25 30.12 -51.35
N PHE A 440 5.33 29.82 -50.06
CA PHE A 440 4.50 30.42 -49.02
C PHE A 440 4.63 31.95 -49.00
N ASN A 441 5.86 32.47 -49.00
CA ASN A 441 6.11 33.91 -49.03
C ASN A 441 5.60 34.55 -50.33
N TYR A 442 5.80 33.89 -51.48
CA TYR A 442 5.27 34.38 -52.76
C TYR A 442 3.75 34.47 -52.77
N LEU A 443 3.05 33.50 -52.18
CA LEU A 443 1.60 33.47 -52.14
C LEU A 443 1.03 34.49 -51.14
N ILE A 444 1.71 34.72 -50.01
CA ILE A 444 1.36 35.79 -49.07
C ILE A 444 1.50 37.18 -49.70
N GLU A 445 2.52 37.42 -50.52
CA GLU A 445 2.69 38.72 -51.21
C GLU A 445 1.60 38.99 -52.26
N LYS A 446 0.85 37.95 -52.67
CA LYS A 446 -0.22 38.01 -53.68
C LYS A 446 -1.63 38.06 -53.06
N GLU A 447 -1.73 37.84 -51.75
CA GLU A 447 -2.95 37.98 -50.94
C GLU A 447 -3.14 39.43 -50.49
#